data_AF-A0A8S2NRX4-F1
#
_entry.id   AF-A0A8S2NRX4-F1
#
_cell.length_a   1.000
_cell.length_b   1.000
_cell.length_c   1.000
_cell.angle_alpha   90.00
_cell.angle_beta   90.00
_cell.angle_gamma   90.00
#
_symmetry.space_group_name_H-M   'P 1'
#
loop_
_entity.id
_entity.type
_entity.pdbx_description
1 polymer ?
#
loop_
_entity_poly.entity_id
_entity_poly.type
_entity_poly.pdbx_seq_one_letter_code
_entity_poly.pdbx_strand_id
1 'polypeptide(L)'
;MNESMIYTDLTCSICKNPLCGHIFCSMCIKPWLERNYSCPSCHHLPLIKDQLQIPNRPLLNLLNKLVIRCKRCGEENIQRGDFIHHIHRVCPTVNINCSTADIECPWTGRPDQFDIHLKTCIYTQMKPLHNEWMATTTKLTENSRTCCNELKRENEHIRQTTFQVESNVIRSKKE
;
A
#
# COMPACT_ATOMS: atom_id res chain seq x y z
N MET A 1 24.35 -30.66 34.14
CA MET A 1 24.25 -29.30 34.69
C MET A 1 23.54 -28.44 33.67
N ASN A 2 22.31 -28.07 34.04
CA ASN A 2 21.43 -27.00 33.51
C ASN A 2 21.16 -26.89 32.00
N GLU A 3 20.25 -27.75 31.55
CA GLU A 3 19.30 -27.51 30.44
C GLU A 3 18.05 -26.76 30.91
N SER A 4 18.22 -25.64 31.61
CA SER A 4 17.06 -24.81 31.97
C SER A 4 17.51 -23.38 32.19
N MET A 5 16.62 -22.44 31.86
CA MET A 5 16.70 -20.99 32.12
C MET A 5 17.03 -20.05 30.95
N ILE A 6 16.68 -20.42 29.72
CA ILE A 6 16.36 -19.40 28.71
C ILE A 6 15.10 -19.91 28.00
N TYR A 7 14.14 -19.03 27.71
CA TYR A 7 12.86 -19.30 27.01
C TYR A 7 11.60 -19.51 27.86
N THR A 8 11.40 -18.69 28.90
CA THR A 8 10.04 -18.40 29.42
C THR A 8 9.56 -16.98 29.16
N ASP A 9 10.40 -16.09 28.59
CA ASP A 9 10.18 -14.64 28.72
C ASP A 9 9.77 -13.95 27.42
N LEU A 10 9.20 -14.68 26.46
CA LEU A 10 8.52 -14.09 25.29
C LEU A 10 7.00 -14.19 25.39
N THR A 11 6.49 -14.16 26.62
CA THR A 11 5.09 -13.77 26.89
C THR A 11 5.08 -12.52 27.74
N CYS A 12 4.29 -11.52 27.35
CA CYS A 12 3.99 -10.37 28.19
C CYS A 12 3.40 -10.87 29.52
N SER A 13 4.15 -10.81 30.62
CA SER A 13 3.75 -11.36 31.93
C SER A 13 2.48 -10.71 32.52
N ILE A 14 2.01 -9.62 31.92
CA ILE A 14 0.82 -8.87 32.34
C ILE A 14 -0.40 -9.19 31.45
N CYS A 15 -0.18 -9.52 30.16
CA CYS A 15 -1.24 -9.54 29.16
C CYS A 15 -1.30 -10.82 28.30
N LYS A 16 -0.31 -11.72 28.42
CA LYS A 16 -0.21 -13.02 27.71
C LYS A 16 -0.48 -12.95 26.20
N ASN A 17 -0.16 -11.83 25.55
CA ASN A 17 -0.38 -11.63 24.11
C ASN A 17 0.85 -12.05 23.26
N PRO A 18 0.67 -12.61 22.06
CA PRO A 18 1.71 -13.25 21.24
C PRO A 18 2.63 -12.28 20.45
N LEU A 19 2.86 -11.06 20.95
CA LEU A 19 3.72 -10.11 20.25
C LEU A 19 5.17 -10.26 20.71
N CYS A 20 6.01 -10.86 19.85
CA CYS A 20 7.43 -11.10 20.10
C CYS A 20 8.33 -9.84 20.12
N GLY A 21 7.78 -8.64 19.87
CA GLY A 21 8.48 -7.36 20.02
C GLY A 21 9.60 -7.05 19.01
N HIS A 22 9.86 -7.92 18.03
CA HIS A 22 10.91 -7.71 17.02
C HIS A 22 10.53 -6.62 16.00
N ILE A 23 11.49 -5.76 15.68
CA ILE A 23 11.29 -4.57 14.86
C ILE A 23 11.99 -4.75 13.52
N PHE A 24 11.25 -4.51 12.44
CA PHE A 24 11.74 -4.65 11.08
C PHE A 24 11.38 -3.44 10.24
N CYS A 25 12.14 -3.19 9.17
CA CYS A 25 11.73 -2.23 8.16
C CYS A 25 10.46 -2.72 7.46
N SER A 26 9.52 -1.80 7.19
CA SER A 26 8.24 -2.13 6.52
C SER A 26 8.46 -2.84 5.18
N MET A 27 9.47 -2.42 4.41
CA MET A 27 9.80 -3.02 3.12
C MET A 27 10.36 -4.43 3.23
N CYS A 28 10.93 -4.80 4.38
CA CYS A 28 11.51 -6.13 4.58
C CYS A 28 10.48 -7.11 5.14
N ILE A 29 9.65 -6.67 6.09
CA ILE A 29 8.67 -7.56 6.74
C ILE A 29 7.46 -7.84 5.87
N LYS A 30 6.99 -6.88 5.05
CA LYS A 30 5.80 -7.09 4.20
C LYS A 30 5.99 -8.24 3.19
N PRO A 31 7.06 -8.28 2.37
CA PRO A 31 7.27 -9.39 1.44
C PRO A 31 7.53 -10.72 2.16
N TRP A 32 8.10 -10.69 3.36
CA TRP A 32 8.28 -11.89 4.18
C TRP A 32 6.92 -12.48 4.57
N LEU A 33 6.00 -11.66 5.07
CA LEU A 33 4.67 -12.09 5.51
C LEU A 33 3.75 -12.57 4.38
N GLU A 34 4.02 -12.17 3.14
CA GLU A 34 3.32 -12.73 1.97
C GLU A 34 3.62 -14.21 1.74
N ARG A 35 4.77 -14.70 2.25
CA ARG A 35 5.24 -16.08 2.05
C ARG A 35 5.30 -16.88 3.35
N ASN A 36 5.55 -16.21 4.46
CA ASN A 36 5.83 -16.80 5.76
C ASN A 36 5.01 -16.08 6.82
N TYR A 37 4.00 -16.74 7.38
CA TYR A 37 3.12 -16.14 8.40
C TYR A 37 3.77 -16.06 9.79
N SER A 38 5.10 -15.91 9.88
CA SER A 38 5.89 -15.99 11.12
C SER A 38 6.86 -14.82 11.24
N CYS A 39 7.30 -14.56 12.48
CA CYS A 39 8.38 -13.62 12.73
C CYS A 39 9.72 -14.16 12.17
N PRO A 40 10.47 -13.40 11.36
CA PRO A 40 11.79 -13.82 10.85
C PRO A 40 12.83 -14.13 11.93
N SER A 41 12.75 -13.48 13.09
CA SER A 41 13.78 -13.59 14.14
C SER A 41 13.52 -14.71 15.13
N CYS A 42 12.26 -15.05 15.39
CA CYS A 42 11.91 -15.99 16.45
C CYS A 42 10.89 -17.05 16.02
N HIS A 43 10.47 -17.05 14.74
CA HIS A 43 9.56 -18.02 14.14
C HIS A 43 8.18 -18.16 14.81
N HIS A 44 7.82 -17.29 15.76
CA HIS A 44 6.51 -17.26 16.39
C HIS A 44 5.39 -17.07 15.35
N LEU A 45 4.34 -17.87 15.53
CA LEU A 45 3.15 -17.98 14.67
C LEU A 45 1.87 -17.74 15.50
N PRO A 46 0.76 -17.30 14.87
CA PRO A 46 0.69 -16.68 13.55
C PRO A 46 0.96 -15.18 13.65
N LEU A 47 1.74 -14.63 12.71
CA LEU A 47 1.93 -13.20 12.52
C LEU A 47 1.25 -12.80 11.22
N ILE A 48 0.09 -12.15 11.35
CA ILE A 48 -0.63 -11.59 10.19
C ILE A 48 -0.34 -10.10 10.07
N LYS A 49 -0.45 -9.56 8.86
CA LYS A 49 -0.08 -8.17 8.52
C LYS A 49 -0.74 -7.13 9.44
N ASP A 50 -1.97 -7.38 9.87
CA ASP A 50 -2.75 -6.46 10.72
C ASP A 50 -2.28 -6.42 12.19
N GLN A 51 -1.41 -7.36 12.59
CA GLN A 51 -0.80 -7.39 13.92
C GLN A 51 0.52 -6.60 13.99
N LEU A 52 1.04 -6.12 12.85
CA LEU A 52 2.21 -5.27 12.83
C LEU A 52 1.89 -3.90 13.43
N GLN A 53 2.54 -3.60 14.55
CA GLN A 53 2.45 -2.29 15.18
C GLN A 53 3.52 -1.36 14.64
N ILE A 54 3.17 -0.08 14.50
CA ILE A 54 4.16 0.97 14.26
C ILE A 54 5.06 1.02 15.50
N PRO A 55 6.40 1.07 15.34
CA PRO A 55 7.29 1.21 16.49
C PRO A 55 6.90 2.43 17.33
N ASN A 56 7.16 2.36 18.63
CA ASN A 56 6.83 3.45 19.53
C ASN A 56 7.49 4.77 19.08
N ARG A 57 6.81 5.89 19.33
CA ARG A 57 7.29 7.23 18.95
C ARG A 57 8.71 7.53 19.42
N PRO A 58 9.15 7.15 20.64
CA PRO A 58 10.53 7.39 21.08
C PRO A 58 11.58 6.73 20.19
N LEU A 59 11.39 5.47 19.80
CA LEU A 59 12.33 4.78 18.92
C LEU A 59 12.38 5.43 17.53
N LEU A 60 11.22 5.79 16.98
CA LEU A 60 11.17 6.48 15.69
C LEU A 60 11.90 7.83 15.75
N ASN A 61 11.72 8.59 16.84
CA ASN A 61 12.42 9.84 17.06
C ASN A 61 13.95 9.64 17.15
N LEU A 62 14.41 8.57 17.81
CA LEU A 62 15.83 8.24 17.87
C LEU A 62 16.40 7.92 16.49
N LEU A 63 15.68 7.11 15.69
CA LEU A 63 16.07 6.82 14.31
C LEU A 63 16.11 8.08 13.45
N ASN A 64 15.15 8.99 13.62
CA ASN A 64 15.10 10.24 12.85
C ASN A 64 16.24 11.20 13.19
N LYS A 65 16.79 11.15 14.41
CA LYS A 65 17.94 11.96 14.84
C LYS A 65 19.29 11.46 14.30
N LEU A 66 19.35 10.26 13.70
CA LEU A 66 20.58 9.77 13.10
C LEU A 66 21.04 10.73 11.99
N VAL A 67 22.29 11.18 12.06
CA VAL A 67 22.88 12.03 11.01
C VAL A 67 23.42 11.18 9.87
N ILE A 68 23.21 11.64 8.64
CA ILE A 68 23.62 10.95 7.41
C ILE A 68 24.25 11.94 6.43
N ARG A 69 25.00 11.40 5.46
CA ARG A 69 25.55 12.16 4.33
C ARG A 69 24.71 11.94 3.07
N CYS A 70 24.38 13.01 2.36
CA CYS A 70 23.77 12.91 1.05
C CYS A 70 24.77 12.40 0.02
N LYS A 71 24.49 11.25 -0.61
CA LYS A 71 25.35 10.68 -1.66
C LYS A 71 25.34 11.47 -2.98
N ARG A 72 24.41 12.42 -3.15
CA ARG A 72 24.24 13.17 -4.41
C ARG A 72 24.99 14.49 -4.39
N CYS A 73 24.75 15.33 -3.38
CA CYS A 73 25.42 16.62 -3.24
C CYS A 73 26.61 16.62 -2.26
N GLY A 74 26.79 15.53 -1.49
CA GLY A 74 27.88 15.42 -0.50
C GLY A 74 27.59 16.07 0.86
N GLU A 75 26.47 16.79 1.01
CA GLU A 75 26.06 17.45 2.26
C GLU A 75 26.06 16.47 3.44
N GLU A 76 26.66 16.89 4.55
CA GLU A 76 26.77 16.10 5.78
C GLU A 76 25.78 16.57 6.85
N ASN A 77 25.71 15.85 7.97
CA ASN A 77 24.93 16.24 9.14
C ASN A 77 23.42 16.40 8.89
N ILE A 78 22.88 15.77 7.84
CA ILE A 78 21.44 15.75 7.59
C ILE A 78 20.82 14.73 8.53
N GLN A 79 19.82 15.12 9.31
CA GLN A 79 19.05 14.15 10.10
C GLN A 79 18.26 13.22 9.17
N ARG A 80 18.23 11.92 9.49
CA ARG A 80 17.50 10.90 8.73
C ARG A 80 16.04 11.30 8.53
N GLY A 81 15.42 11.89 9.55
CA GLY A 81 14.04 12.39 9.48
C GLY A 81 13.85 13.48 8.42
N ASP A 82 14.87 14.30 8.18
CA ASP A 82 14.83 15.45 7.27
C ASP A 82 15.37 15.11 5.87
N PHE A 83 15.83 13.88 5.63
CA PHE A 83 16.46 13.52 4.37
C PHE A 83 15.54 13.68 3.15
N ILE A 84 14.24 13.36 3.29
CA ILE A 84 13.27 13.57 2.22
C ILE A 84 13.09 15.07 1.92
N HIS A 85 13.02 15.90 2.96
CA HIS A 85 12.98 17.35 2.81
C HIS A 85 14.24 17.86 2.09
N HIS A 86 15.42 17.39 2.51
CA HIS A 86 16.67 17.70 1.82
C HIS A 86 16.60 17.36 0.32
N ILE A 87 16.25 16.13 -0.05
CA ILE A 87 16.19 15.71 -1.46
C ILE A 87 15.19 16.54 -2.27
N HIS A 88 14.05 16.91 -1.68
CA HIS A 88 12.97 17.58 -2.41
C HIS A 88 13.08 19.10 -2.42
N ARG A 89 13.77 19.72 -1.45
CA ARG A 89 13.71 21.18 -1.25
C ARG A 89 15.08 21.85 -1.19
N VAL A 90 16.15 21.10 -0.92
CA VAL A 90 17.47 21.68 -0.62
C VAL A 90 18.56 21.15 -1.54
N CYS A 91 18.49 19.88 -1.94
CA CYS A 91 19.58 19.20 -2.62
C CYS A 91 19.84 19.79 -4.04
N PRO A 92 20.97 20.46 -4.28
CA PRO A 92 21.19 21.20 -5.52
C PRO A 92 21.39 20.30 -6.76
N THR A 93 21.75 19.03 -6.52
CA THR A 93 22.11 18.07 -7.58
C THR A 93 20.93 17.23 -8.05
N VAL A 94 19.76 17.32 -7.40
CA VAL A 94 18.62 16.46 -7.71
C VAL A 94 17.59 17.24 -8.49
N ASN A 95 17.25 16.73 -9.67
CA ASN A 95 16.04 17.16 -10.33
C ASN A 95 14.85 16.44 -9.69
N ILE A 96 13.84 17.20 -9.32
CA ILE A 96 12.61 16.72 -8.71
C ILE A 96 11.46 16.88 -9.69
N ASN A 97 10.48 16.00 -9.57
CA ASN A 97 9.27 16.05 -10.39
C ASN A 97 8.24 16.96 -9.72
N CYS A 98 7.31 17.48 -10.51
CA CYS A 98 6.15 18.21 -10.00
C CYS A 98 5.37 17.37 -8.96
N SER A 99 4.72 18.03 -8.00
CA SER A 99 3.77 17.40 -7.06
C SER A 99 2.56 16.76 -7.75
N THR A 100 2.33 17.11 -9.03
CA THR A 100 1.28 16.55 -9.89
C THR A 100 1.84 15.68 -11.01
N ALA A 101 3.00 15.05 -10.79
CA ALA A 101 3.54 14.06 -11.73
C ALA A 101 2.67 12.79 -11.86
N ASP A 102 1.80 12.53 -10.89
CA ASP A 102 0.79 11.45 -10.92
C ASP A 102 -0.28 11.64 -12.00
N ILE A 103 -0.49 12.89 -12.43
CA ILE A 103 -1.36 13.23 -13.58
C ILE A 103 -0.52 13.71 -14.77
N GLU A 104 0.72 13.19 -14.86
CA GLU A 104 1.63 13.36 -15.97
C GLU A 104 2.05 14.80 -16.25
N CYS A 105 2.16 15.63 -15.20
CA CYS A 105 2.87 16.91 -15.35
C CYS A 105 4.33 16.65 -15.79
N PRO A 106 4.77 17.19 -16.94
CA PRO A 106 6.08 16.87 -17.53
C PRO A 106 7.23 17.64 -16.86
N TRP A 107 6.92 18.54 -15.93
CA TRP A 107 7.94 19.39 -15.33
C TRP A 107 8.84 18.58 -14.39
N THR A 108 10.13 18.72 -14.64
CA THR A 108 11.22 18.18 -13.83
C THR A 108 12.31 19.24 -13.77
N GLY A 109 12.75 19.61 -12.56
CA GLY A 109 13.66 20.73 -12.39
C GLY A 109 14.35 20.74 -11.04
N ARG A 110 15.18 21.75 -10.79
CA ARG A 110 15.91 21.88 -9.53
C ARG A 110 14.97 22.31 -8.39
N PRO A 111 15.29 22.02 -7.12
CA PRO A 111 14.40 22.33 -5.99
C PRO A 111 14.12 23.83 -5.80
N ASP A 112 15.09 24.69 -6.14
CA ASP A 112 14.96 26.16 -6.12
C ASP A 112 13.92 26.68 -7.13
N GLN A 113 13.72 25.97 -8.24
CA GLN A 113 12.74 26.31 -9.26
C GLN A 113 11.33 25.76 -8.96
N PHE A 114 11.22 24.85 -7.99
CA PHE A 114 9.97 24.11 -7.73
C PHE A 114 8.83 25.00 -7.25
N ASP A 115 9.08 25.91 -6.31
CA ASP A 115 8.01 26.78 -5.78
C ASP A 115 7.53 27.80 -6.81
N ILE A 116 8.41 28.20 -7.73
CA ILE A 116 8.05 29.05 -8.87
C ILE A 116 7.13 28.26 -9.80
N HIS A 117 7.53 27.03 -10.16
CA HIS A 117 6.74 26.15 -11.00
C HIS A 117 5.36 25.87 -10.38
N LEU A 118 5.28 25.55 -9.08
CA LEU A 118 4.03 25.20 -8.41
C LEU A 118 2.98 26.32 -8.50
N LYS A 119 3.42 27.59 -8.48
CA LYS A 119 2.52 28.75 -8.63
C LYS A 119 1.93 28.88 -10.03
N THR A 120 2.62 28.40 -11.06
CA THR A 120 2.21 28.52 -12.47
C THR A 120 1.79 27.17 -13.08
N CYS A 121 1.82 26.08 -12.32
CA CYS A 121 1.57 24.74 -12.83
C CYS A 121 0.08 24.55 -13.13
N ILE A 122 -0.26 24.40 -14.41
CA ILE A 122 -1.63 24.12 -14.86
C ILE A 122 -2.15 22.78 -14.31
N TYR A 123 -1.28 21.78 -14.17
CA TYR A 123 -1.65 20.46 -13.66
C TYR A 123 -2.04 20.53 -12.18
N THR A 124 -1.41 21.39 -11.39
CA THR A 124 -1.84 21.63 -10.00
C THR A 124 -3.25 22.19 -9.92
N GLN A 125 -3.62 23.08 -10.86
CA GLN A 125 -4.97 23.63 -10.95
C GLN A 125 -5.98 22.59 -11.45
N MET A 126 -5.57 21.69 -12.36
CA MET A 126 -6.42 20.64 -12.93
C MET A 126 -6.61 19.43 -12.01
N LYS A 127 -5.70 19.20 -11.05
CA LYS A 127 -5.69 18.00 -10.20
C LYS A 127 -7.02 17.71 -9.47
N PRO A 128 -7.73 18.71 -8.90
CA PRO A 128 -9.03 18.46 -8.28
C PRO A 128 -10.05 17.85 -9.26
N LEU A 129 -10.14 18.42 -10.47
CA LEU A 129 -11.05 17.94 -11.52
C LEU A 129 -10.65 16.55 -12.00
N HIS A 130 -9.35 16.29 -12.17
CA HIS A 130 -8.85 14.96 -12.52
C HIS A 130 -9.25 13.92 -11.47
N ASN A 131 -9.08 14.22 -10.18
CA ASN A 131 -9.43 13.31 -9.10
C ASN A 131 -10.93 12.99 -9.08
N GLU A 132 -11.78 14.00 -9.26
CA GLU A 132 -13.24 13.82 -9.36
C GLU A 132 -13.63 12.97 -10.58
N TRP A 133 -13.01 13.23 -11.72
CA TRP A 133 -13.23 12.46 -12.95
C TRP A 133 -12.80 11.00 -12.78
N MET A 134 -11.63 10.75 -12.16
CA MET A 134 -11.14 9.40 -11.87
C MET A 134 -12.08 8.65 -10.91
N ALA A 135 -12.59 9.31 -9.87
CA ALA A 135 -13.54 8.71 -8.95
C ALA A 135 -14.84 8.32 -9.66
N THR A 136 -15.35 9.21 -10.51
CA THR A 136 -16.58 8.97 -11.29
C THR A 136 -16.38 7.83 -12.29
N THR A 137 -15.26 7.82 -13.01
CA THR A 137 -14.91 6.75 -13.96
C THR A 137 -14.79 5.41 -13.27
N THR A 138 -14.13 5.36 -12.11
CA THR A 138 -14.03 4.14 -11.30
C THR A 138 -15.42 3.63 -10.92
N LYS A 139 -16.29 4.50 -10.40
CA LYS A 139 -17.67 4.14 -10.04
C LYS A 139 -18.49 3.65 -11.23
N LEU A 140 -18.38 4.31 -12.39
CA LEU A 140 -19.09 3.90 -13.61
C LEU A 140 -18.60 2.53 -14.10
N THR A 141 -17.29 2.29 -14.10
CA THR A 141 -16.73 0.98 -14.50
C THR A 141 -17.16 -0.13 -13.54
N GLU A 142 -17.21 0.14 -12.24
CA GLU A 142 -17.71 -0.82 -11.25
C GLU A 142 -19.19 -1.14 -11.46
N ASN A 143 -20.02 -0.11 -11.64
CA ASN A 143 -21.45 -0.27 -11.91
C ASN A 143 -21.69 -1.07 -13.20
N SER A 144 -20.98 -0.73 -14.28
CA SER A 144 -21.06 -1.45 -15.55
C SER A 144 -20.67 -2.92 -15.40
N ARG A 145 -19.59 -3.20 -14.66
CA ARG A 145 -19.14 -4.58 -14.38
C ARG A 145 -20.20 -5.36 -13.60
N THR A 146 -20.81 -4.76 -12.58
CA THR A 146 -21.87 -5.39 -11.78
C THR A 146 -23.09 -5.71 -12.64
N CYS A 147 -23.58 -4.74 -13.41
CA CYS A 147 -24.71 -4.92 -14.32
C CYS A 147 -24.43 -6.02 -15.37
N CYS A 148 -23.24 -6.05 -15.97
CA CYS A 148 -22.85 -7.12 -16.90
C CYS A 148 -22.87 -8.50 -16.23
N ASN A 149 -22.46 -8.61 -14.96
CA ASN A 149 -22.48 -9.87 -14.23
C ASN A 149 -23.91 -10.34 -13.93
N GLU A 150 -24.82 -9.42 -13.59
CA GLU A 150 -26.24 -9.71 -13.38
C GLU A 150 -26.89 -10.20 -14.67
N LEU A 151 -26.72 -9.49 -15.78
CA LEU A 151 -27.22 -9.89 -17.10
C LEU A 151 -26.70 -11.27 -17.53
N LYS A 152 -25.44 -11.60 -17.22
CA LYS A 152 -24.89 -12.93 -17.51
C LYS A 152 -25.61 -14.02 -16.71
N ARG A 153 -25.87 -13.78 -15.41
CA ARG A 153 -26.59 -14.73 -14.55
C ARG A 153 -28.02 -14.95 -15.04
N GLU A 154 -28.73 -13.87 -15.38
CA GLU A 154 -30.09 -13.98 -15.91
C GLU A 154 -30.14 -14.72 -17.25
N ASN A 155 -29.19 -14.44 -18.16
CA ASN A 155 -29.09 -15.17 -19.43
C ASN A 155 -28.87 -16.67 -19.22
N GLU A 156 -28.03 -17.05 -18.26
CA GLU A 156 -27.79 -18.46 -17.93
C GLU A 156 -29.05 -19.12 -17.35
N HIS A 157 -29.76 -18.43 -16.46
CA HIS A 157 -31.03 -18.90 -15.91
C HIS A 157 -32.10 -19.08 -17.00
N ILE A 158 -32.23 -18.13 -17.93
CA ILE A 158 -33.18 -18.22 -19.06
C ILE A 158 -32.82 -19.41 -19.95
N ARG A 159 -31.54 -19.63 -20.27
CA ARG A 159 -31.10 -20.79 -21.06
C ARG A 159 -31.46 -22.11 -20.40
N GLN A 160 -31.23 -22.23 -19.09
CA GLN A 160 -31.60 -23.43 -18.32
C GLN A 160 -33.11 -23.66 -18.32
N THR A 161 -33.89 -22.59 -18.12
CA THR A 161 -35.36 -22.65 -18.10
C THR A 161 -35.91 -23.03 -19.48
N THR A 162 -35.37 -22.45 -20.55
CA THR A 162 -35.76 -22.76 -21.94
C THR A 162 -35.53 -24.23 -22.25
N PHE A 163 -34.35 -24.75 -21.91
CA PHE A 163 -34.02 -26.17 -22.08
C PHE A 163 -34.98 -27.10 -21.32
N GLN A 164 -35.35 -26.73 -20.08
CA GLN A 164 -36.30 -27.51 -19.28
C GLN A 164 -37.70 -27.53 -19.93
N VAL A 165 -38.18 -26.39 -20.42
CA VAL A 165 -39.48 -26.28 -21.10
C VAL A 165 -39.50 -27.11 -22.39
N GLU A 166 -38.46 -26.99 -23.22
CA GLU A 166 -38.31 -27.79 -24.45
C GLU A 166 -38.34 -29.30 -24.14
N SER A 167 -37.62 -29.73 -23.09
CA SER A 167 -37.61 -31.13 -22.64
C SER A 167 -38.98 -31.62 -22.19
N ASN A 168 -39.74 -30.79 -21.47
CA ASN A 168 -41.08 -31.11 -21.01
C ASN A 168 -42.07 -31.23 -22.19
N VAL A 169 -42.02 -30.31 -23.15
CA VAL A 169 -42.88 -30.34 -24.36
C VAL A 169 -42.63 -31.60 -25.19
N ILE A 170 -41.38 -32.02 -25.34
CA ILE A 170 -41.03 -33.26 -26.06
C ILE A 170 -41.63 -34.50 -25.37
N ARG A 171 -41.65 -34.53 -24.03
CA ARG A 171 -42.26 -35.62 -23.26
C ARG A 171 -43.78 -35.67 -23.46
N SER A 172 -44.47 -34.53 -23.35
CA SER A 172 -45.93 -34.46 -23.51
C SER A 172 -46.44 -34.76 -24.92
N LYS A 173 -45.59 -34.71 -25.95
CA LYS A 173 -45.95 -35.10 -27.33
C LYS A 173 -45.78 -36.60 -27.62
N LYS A 174 -45.22 -37.37 -26.68
CA LYS A 174 -45.00 -38.84 -26.82
C LYS A 174 -46.06 -39.68 -26.09
N GLU A 175 -47.01 -39.03 -25.41
CA GLU A 175 -48.21 -39.62 -24.79
C GLU A 175 -49.42 -39.36 -25.68
#